data_AF-A0A265Q6C9-F1
#
_entry.id   AF-A0A265Q6C9-F1
#
_cell.length_a   1.000
_cell.length_b   1.000
_cell.length_c   1.000
_cell.angle_alpha   90.00
_cell.angle_beta   90.00
_cell.angle_gamma   90.00
#
_symmetry.space_group_name_H-M   'P 1'
#
loop_
_entity.id
_entity.type
_entity.pdbx_description
1 polymer ?
#
loop_
_entity_poly.entity_id
_entity_poly.type
_entity_poly.pdbx_seq_one_letter_code
_entity_poly.pdbx_strand_id
1 'polypeptide(L)'
;MNKIMLISKLNPQDYTDEKKKIFFLLGGMNIPTIENKIIDVLRKSELVGLSDIVLKYNGIELNINTQKIPNIVKLLCKENISIYSIYQFYNPDL
;
A
#
# COMPACT_ATOMS: atom_id res chain seq x y z
N MET A 1 25.40 1.47 4.53
CA MET A 1 25.16 2.81 3.98
C MET A 1 23.72 3.17 4.27
N ASN A 2 23.45 4.16 5.13
CA ASN A 2 22.08 4.56 5.44
C ASN A 2 21.52 5.31 4.21
N LYS A 3 20.65 4.64 3.46
CA LYS A 3 19.88 5.30 2.39
C LYS A 3 18.80 6.14 3.06
N ILE A 4 18.90 7.46 2.95
CA ILE A 4 17.85 8.37 3.39
C ILE A 4 16.65 8.15 2.46
N MET A 5 15.53 7.73 3.04
CA MET A 5 14.27 7.57 2.33
C MET A 5 13.44 8.84 2.49
N LEU A 6 13.14 9.51 1.38
CA LEU A 6 12.24 10.67 1.38
C LEU A 6 10.81 10.18 1.12
N ILE A 7 9.86 10.71 1.88
CA ILE A 7 8.43 10.42 1.73
C ILE A 7 7.67 11.70 1.41
N SER A 8 6.75 11.62 0.46
CA SER A 8 5.82 12.70 0.16
C SER A 8 4.74 12.76 1.23
N LYS A 9 4.41 13.96 1.70
CA LYS A 9 3.29 14.16 2.62
C LYS A 9 1.99 13.81 1.91
N LEU A 10 1.26 12.83 2.44
CA LEU A 10 -0.09 12.52 1.96
C LEU A 10 -1.03 13.67 2.30
N ASN A 11 -1.87 14.07 1.34
CA ASN A 11 -2.91 15.06 1.54
C ASN A 11 -4.28 14.36 1.63
N PRO A 12 -4.87 14.18 2.83
CA PRO A 12 -6.18 13.53 2.98
C PRO A 12 -7.33 14.24 2.25
N GLN A 13 -7.15 15.53 1.92
CA GLN A 13 -8.12 16.34 1.19
C GLN A 13 -7.86 16.35 -0.33
N ASP A 14 -6.98 15.46 -0.81
CA ASP A 14 -6.79 15.25 -2.23
C ASP A 14 -7.93 14.37 -2.77
N TYR A 15 -8.92 15.02 -3.36
CA TYR A 15 -10.07 14.41 -4.00
C TYR A 15 -9.89 14.23 -5.51
N THR A 16 -8.67 14.45 -6.02
CA THR A 16 -8.39 14.16 -7.42
C THR A 16 -8.44 12.65 -7.66
N ASP A 17 -8.76 12.28 -8.90
CA ASP A 17 -8.66 10.88 -9.35
C ASP A 17 -7.23 10.48 -9.72
N GLU A 18 -6.24 11.31 -9.37
CA GLU A 18 -4.83 11.03 -9.62
C GLU A 18 -4.39 9.81 -8.81
N LYS A 19 -3.92 8.77 -9.51
CA LYS A 19 -3.33 7.60 -8.87
C LYS A 19 -1.91 7.90 -8.42
N LYS A 20 -1.62 7.49 -7.19
CA LYS A 20 -0.31 7.66 -6.54
C LYS A 20 0.18 6.30 -6.09
N LYS A 21 1.49 6.11 -6.12
CA LYS A 21 2.15 4.91 -5.59
C LYS A 21 2.21 4.99 -4.07
N ILE A 22 1.21 4.42 -3.43
CA ILE A 22 1.09 4.37 -1.97
C ILE A 22 1.67 3.05 -1.47
N PHE A 23 2.69 3.15 -0.63
CA PHE A 23 3.31 2.01 0.03
C PHE A 23 2.66 1.75 1.38
N PHE A 24 2.32 0.49 1.64
CA PHE A 24 1.86 -0.01 2.92
C PHE A 24 2.94 -0.94 3.48
N LEU A 25 3.55 -0.54 4.60
CA LEU A 25 4.48 -1.38 5.36
C LEU A 25 3.65 -2.37 6.19
N LEU A 26 3.79 -3.66 5.89
CA LEU A 26 2.96 -4.70 6.48
C LEU A 26 3.78 -5.64 7.38
N GLY A 27 3.14 -6.16 8.42
CA GLY A 27 3.71 -7.17 9.31
C GLY A 27 3.65 -8.58 8.72
N GLY A 28 4.61 -9.42 9.10
CA GLY A 28 4.58 -10.85 8.78
C GLY A 28 4.91 -11.18 7.31
N MET A 29 5.45 -10.22 6.55
CA MET A 29 5.82 -10.41 5.14
C MET A 29 6.91 -11.47 4.91
N ASN A 30 7.63 -11.86 5.95
CA ASN A 30 8.58 -12.98 5.92
C ASN A 30 7.92 -14.36 6.03
N ILE A 31 6.60 -14.43 6.25
CA ILE A 31 5.83 -15.66 6.37
C ILE A 31 5.03 -15.86 5.06
N PRO A 32 5.33 -16.90 4.25
CA PRO A 32 4.70 -17.10 2.94
C PRO A 32 3.16 -17.18 2.97
N THR A 33 2.58 -17.67 4.06
CA THR A 33 1.11 -17.73 4.21
C THR A 33 0.48 -16.34 4.33
N ILE A 34 1.17 -15.37 4.94
CA ILE A 34 0.70 -13.99 5.06
C ILE A 34 0.84 -13.27 3.72
N GLU A 35 1.98 -13.44 3.05
CA GLU A 35 2.23 -12.87 1.71
C GLU A 35 1.15 -13.29 0.72
N ASN A 36 0.88 -14.60 0.61
CA ASN A 36 -0.18 -15.13 -0.26
C ASN A 36 -1.57 -14.62 0.15
N LYS A 37 -1.85 -14.55 1.46
CA LYS A 37 -3.11 -14.02 1.98
C LYS A 37 -3.34 -12.58 1.54
N ILE A 38 -2.32 -11.71 1.57
CA ILE A 38 -2.45 -10.31 1.16
C ILE A 38 -2.86 -10.21 -0.30
N ILE A 39 -2.21 -10.98 -1.19
CA ILE A 39 -2.54 -11.00 -2.62
C ILE A 39 -4.00 -11.44 -2.82
N ASP A 40 -4.40 -12.55 -2.18
CA ASP A 40 -5.76 -13.09 -2.31
C ASP A 40 -6.82 -12.12 -1.80
N VAL A 41 -6.56 -11.45 -0.67
CA VAL A 41 -7.46 -10.45 -0.09
C VAL A 41 -7.64 -9.25 -1.02
N LEU A 42 -6.54 -8.72 -1.55
CA LEU A 42 -6.60 -7.58 -2.48
C LEU A 42 -7.32 -7.95 -3.78
N ARG A 43 -7.01 -9.13 -4.34
CA ARG A 43 -7.65 -9.67 -5.55
C ARG A 43 -9.16 -9.80 -5.40
N LYS A 44 -9.61 -10.39 -4.29
CA LYS A 44 -11.05 -10.61 -4.02
C LYS A 44 -11.81 -9.33 -3.68
N SER A 45 -11.11 -8.28 -3.26
CA SER A 45 -11.76 -7.04 -2.83
C SER A 45 -12.28 -6.16 -3.96
N GLU A 46 -11.74 -6.32 -5.18
CA GLU A 46 -11.99 -5.46 -6.34
C GLU A 46 -11.73 -3.95 -6.10
N LEU A 47 -11.13 -3.57 -4.98
CA LEU A 47 -10.81 -2.17 -4.64
C LEU A 47 -9.69 -1.60 -5.52
N VAL A 48 -8.83 -2.49 -6.04
CA VAL A 48 -7.66 -2.19 -6.85
C VAL A 48 -7.56 -3.18 -8.00
N GLY A 49 -7.13 -2.70 -9.18
CA GLY A 49 -6.83 -3.57 -10.30
C GLY A 49 -5.56 -4.38 -10.05
N LEU A 50 -5.46 -5.57 -10.65
CA LEU A 50 -4.25 -6.40 -10.55
C LEU A 50 -2.99 -5.67 -11.00
N SER A 51 -3.09 -4.82 -12.02
CA SER A 51 -2.00 -3.99 -12.53
C SER A 51 -1.58 -2.88 -11.58
N ASP A 52 -2.40 -2.56 -10.58
CA ASP A 52 -2.12 -1.52 -9.59
C ASP A 52 -1.42 -2.07 -8.33
N ILE A 53 -1.13 -3.38 -8.28
CA ILE A 53 -0.52 -4.03 -7.10
C ILE A 53 0.92 -4.42 -7.42
N VAL A 54 1.86 -3.96 -6.59
CA VAL A 54 3.25 -4.42 -6.61
C VAL A 54 3.63 -4.95 -5.23
N LEU A 55 3.94 -6.23 -5.14
CA LEU A 55 4.42 -6.86 -3.92
C LEU A 55 5.89 -6.51 -3.68
N LYS A 56 6.23 -6.17 -2.44
CA LYS A 56 7.60 -5.89 -1.99
C LYS A 56 7.92 -6.78 -0.79
N TYR A 57 9.21 -6.96 -0.50
CA TYR A 57 9.67 -7.85 0.58
C TYR A 57 9.13 -7.50 1.99
N ASN A 58 8.76 -6.23 2.22
CA ASN A 58 8.25 -5.73 3.50
C ASN A 58 6.85 -5.13 3.41
N GLY A 59 6.14 -5.30 2.29
CA GLY A 59 4.79 -4.76 2.17
C GLY A 59 4.26 -4.76 0.75
N ILE A 60 3.37 -3.83 0.47
CA ILE A 60 2.75 -3.68 -0.85
C ILE A 60 2.81 -2.23 -1.29
N GLU A 61 2.99 -2.02 -2.58
CA GLU A 61 2.80 -0.73 -3.24
C GLU A 61 1.53 -0.82 -4.08
N LEU A 62 0.61 0.11 -3.84
CA LEU A 62 -0.67 0.21 -4.53
C LEU A 62 -0.74 1.52 -5.32
N ASN A 63 -1.10 1.44 -6.60
CA ASN A 63 -1.32 2.60 -7.45
C ASN A 63 -2.78 3.07 -7.34
N ILE A 64 -3.07 3.92 -6.36
CA ILE A 64 -4.43 4.31 -5.95
C ILE A 64 -4.54 5.81 -5.69
N ASN A 65 -5.77 6.35 -5.78
CA ASN A 65 -6.04 7.70 -5.28
C ASN A 65 -6.05 7.73 -3.75
N THR A 66 -5.84 8.91 -3.16
CA THR A 66 -5.73 9.07 -1.72
C THR A 66 -6.97 8.60 -0.96
N GLN A 67 -8.15 8.79 -1.56
CA GLN A 67 -9.44 8.44 -0.95
C GLN A 67 -9.68 6.93 -0.85
N LYS A 68 -8.94 6.09 -1.58
CA LYS A 68 -9.01 4.63 -1.44
C LYS A 68 -8.25 4.09 -0.22
N ILE A 69 -7.28 4.84 0.32
CA ILE A 69 -6.44 4.39 1.44
C ILE A 69 -7.27 3.88 2.63
N PRO A 70 -8.31 4.59 3.13
CA PRO A 70 -9.10 4.12 4.27
C PRO A 70 -9.81 2.78 4.01
N ASN A 71 -10.26 2.52 2.78
CA ASN A 71 -10.92 1.26 2.43
C ASN A 71 -9.94 0.09 2.42
N ILE A 72 -8.73 0.32 1.91
CA ILE A 72 -7.64 -0.67 1.98
C ILE A 72 -7.26 -0.95 3.44
N VAL A 73 -7.13 0.08 4.28
CA VAL A 73 -6.84 -0.08 5.71
C VAL A 73 -7.90 -0.96 6.38
N LYS A 74 -9.19 -0.65 6.18
CA LYS A 74 -10.29 -1.45 6.72
C LYS A 74 -10.24 -2.91 6.27
N LEU A 75 -9.97 -3.16 5.00
CA LEU A 75 -9.85 -4.51 4.44
C LEU A 75 -8.71 -5.29 5.10
N LEU A 76 -7.52 -4.71 5.15
CA LEU A 76 -6.34 -5.36 5.72
C LEU A 76 -6.53 -5.63 7.23
N CYS A 77 -7.06 -4.66 7.97
CA CYS A 77 -7.34 -4.85 9.39
C CYS A 77 -8.42 -5.92 9.65
N LYS A 78 -9.48 -5.98 8.84
CA LYS A 78 -10.51 -7.04 8.92
C LYS A 78 -9.90 -8.43 8.75
N GLU A 79 -8.86 -8.54 7.93
CA GLU A 79 -8.13 -9.76 7.66
C GLU A 79 -6.98 -10.02 8.66
N ASN A 80 -6.90 -9.26 9.75
CA ASN A 80 -5.85 -9.34 10.77
C ASN A 80 -4.44 -9.12 10.21
N ILE A 81 -4.31 -8.34 9.13
CA ILE A 81 -3.02 -7.96 8.57
C ILE A 81 -2.56 -6.68 9.28
N SER A 82 -1.39 -6.75 9.91
CA SER A 82 -0.81 -5.61 10.64
C SER A 82 -0.25 -4.57 9.68
N ILE A 83 -0.59 -3.30 9.89
CA ILE A 83 -0.08 -2.16 9.12
C ILE A 83 0.79 -1.31 10.05
N TYR A 84 2.06 -1.11 9.68
CA TYR A 84 3.02 -0.32 10.46
C TYR A 84 3.15 1.11 9.95
N SER A 85 3.00 1.31 8.64
CA SER A 85 3.11 2.64 8.03
C SER A 85 2.43 2.68 6.66
N ILE A 86 2.00 3.87 6.27
CA ILE A 86 1.41 4.15 4.96
C ILE A 86 2.04 5.45 4.46
N TYR A 87 2.71 5.42 3.31
CA TYR A 87 3.40 6.58 2.77
C TYR A 87 3.56 6.50 1.26
N GLN A 88 3.82 7.63 0.62
CA GLN A 88 4.23 7.71 -0.77
C GLN A 88 5.74 7.96 -0.81
N PHE A 89 6.49 7.17 -1.59
CA PHE A 89 7.90 7.49 -1.83
C PHE A 89 8.02 8.80 -2.60
N TYR A 90 8.87 9.71 -2.12
CA TYR A 90 9.25 10.89 -2.88
C TYR A 90 10.26 10.48 -3.93
N ASN A 91 9.95 10.75 -5.19
CA ASN A 91 10.89 10.58 -6.30
C ASN A 91 11.24 11.97 -6.84
N PRO A 92 12.49 12.45 -6.68
CA PRO A 92 12.90 13.76 -7.18
C PRO A 92 12.98 13.83 -8.71
N ASP A 93 13.04 12.68 -9.40
CA ASP A 93 13.14 12.59 -10.85
C ASP A 93 11.76 12.53 -11.56
N LEU A 94 10.66 12.63 -10.79
CA LEU A 94 9.28 12.73 -11.29
C LEU A 94 8.75 14.16 -11.19
#